data_AF-A0A2D2C5J5-F1
#
_entry.id   AF-A0A2D2C5J5-F1
#
_cell.length_a   1.000
_cell.length_b   1.000
_cell.length_c   1.000
_cell.angle_alpha   90.00
_cell.angle_beta   90.00
_cell.angle_gamma   90.00
#
_symmetry.space_group_name_H-M   'P 1'
#
loop_
_entity.id
_entity.type
_entity.pdbx_description
1 polymer ?
#
loop_
_entity_poly.entity_id
_entity_poly.type
_entity_poly.pdbx_seq_one_letter_code
_entity_poly.pdbx_strand_id
1 'polypeptide(L)'
;MESRFALQQDNWNDFSFRTLYHLHFRHGDDPGDVTYLGGVKILRMGQKDDGEGLLNEPFKKLSDEWISVGTSLDYYQRMNELPPARRKTIMDALNDAVAHPELVPFFEDEEGWETSLFRGNSDWRSFLKDARTLFEGNFSALADLEEAFSFTPAGADEPINFDFESPEPHFYVGPYRPLGPRKRKTLLPNRIVVLVGRNGSGKSTLLSRLAHVAFASPQMRATKPLKALGTLQPASIGFMRVITISYSAFDSFVVPGLDAKELSQTTEDLASGESRFVFCGLRDVVAEARADVEKDKAVPPDEDAEGRCCRTHLLR
;
A
#
# COMPACT_ATOMS: atom_id res chain seq x y z
N MET A 1 -10.11 24.44 -20.39
CA MET A 1 -9.70 24.10 -19.01
C MET A 1 -9.42 22.61 -19.04
N GLU A 2 -8.16 22.22 -19.10
CA GLU A 2 -7.81 20.79 -19.10
C GLU A 2 -7.71 20.33 -17.66
N SER A 3 -8.71 19.58 -17.22
CA SER A 3 -8.66 18.84 -15.97
C SER A 3 -7.52 17.83 -16.08
N ARG A 4 -6.48 18.03 -15.25
CA ARG A 4 -5.25 17.21 -15.28
C ARG A 4 -5.32 15.99 -14.36
N PHE A 5 -6.33 15.94 -13.50
CA PHE A 5 -6.67 14.73 -12.75
C PHE A 5 -8.17 14.47 -12.89
N ALA A 6 -8.55 13.21 -12.72
CA ALA A 6 -9.94 12.77 -12.72
C ALA A 6 -10.15 11.77 -11.57
N LEU A 7 -11.32 11.84 -10.96
CA LEU A 7 -11.79 10.86 -10.00
C LEU A 7 -12.80 9.97 -10.68
N GLN A 8 -12.49 8.69 -10.79
CA GLN A 8 -13.44 7.66 -11.20
C GLN A 8 -14.10 7.11 -9.94
N GLN A 9 -15.42 7.25 -9.81
CA GLN A 9 -16.17 6.62 -8.73
C GLN A 9 -16.06 5.10 -8.82
N ASP A 10 -15.84 4.46 -7.67
CA ASP A 10 -16.02 3.03 -7.51
C ASP A 10 -17.43 2.77 -6.95
N ASN A 11 -18.11 1.73 -7.46
CA ASN A 11 -19.43 1.32 -6.97
C ASN A 11 -19.34 0.47 -5.69
N TRP A 12 -18.16 0.35 -5.10
CA TRP A 12 -17.93 -0.36 -3.85
C TRP A 12 -18.58 0.38 -2.66
N ASN A 13 -19.61 -0.22 -2.07
CA ASN A 13 -20.27 0.30 -0.87
C ASN A 13 -19.54 -0.23 0.38
N ASP A 14 -18.86 0.63 1.12
CA ASP A 14 -18.28 0.30 2.43
C ASP A 14 -19.33 0.58 3.52
N PHE A 15 -20.10 -0.43 3.94
CA PHE A 15 -21.15 -0.29 4.97
C PHE A 15 -22.04 0.95 4.73
N SER A 16 -22.52 1.06 3.48
CA SER A 16 -23.36 2.15 2.98
C SER A 16 -22.66 3.51 2.76
N PHE A 17 -21.39 3.67 3.14
CA PHE A 17 -20.56 4.81 2.73
C PHE A 17 -20.02 4.61 1.30
N ARG A 18 -20.12 5.65 0.49
CA ARG A 18 -19.53 5.73 -0.86
C ARG A 18 -18.44 6.77 -0.90
N THR A 19 -17.28 6.41 -0.37
CA THR A 19 -16.13 7.32 -0.27
C THR A 19 -14.99 6.93 -1.19
N LEU A 20 -15.00 5.76 -1.84
CA LEU A 20 -13.89 5.27 -2.65
C LEU A 20 -13.93 5.83 -4.09
N TYR A 21 -12.82 6.41 -4.51
CA TYR A 21 -12.58 6.89 -5.86
C TYR A 21 -11.22 6.38 -6.34
N HIS A 22 -11.09 6.17 -7.65
CA HIS A 22 -9.82 5.91 -8.32
C HIS A 22 -9.30 7.23 -8.89
N LEU A 23 -8.12 7.66 -8.43
CA LEU A 23 -7.48 8.87 -8.91
C LEU A 23 -6.64 8.56 -10.16
N HIS A 24 -6.88 9.31 -11.22
CA HIS A 24 -6.15 9.25 -12.47
C HIS A 24 -5.51 10.61 -12.75
N PHE A 25 -4.28 10.62 -13.26
CA PHE A 25 -3.57 11.83 -13.66
C PHE A 25 -3.20 11.79 -15.13
N ARG A 26 -3.38 12.91 -15.82
CA ARG A 26 -3.05 13.07 -17.23
C ARG A 26 -1.83 14.00 -17.36
N HIS A 27 -0.76 13.49 -17.96
CA HIS A 27 0.52 14.21 -18.03
C HIS A 27 0.48 15.37 -19.03
N GLY A 28 -0.27 15.21 -20.13
CA GLY A 28 -0.38 16.21 -21.19
C GLY A 28 -1.71 16.20 -21.94
N ASP A 29 -1.68 16.65 -23.20
CA ASP A 29 -2.88 16.83 -24.03
C ASP A 29 -3.25 15.56 -24.81
N ASP A 30 -2.45 14.50 -24.69
CA ASP A 30 -2.81 13.18 -25.20
C ASP A 30 -3.86 12.55 -24.25
N PRO A 31 -5.06 12.20 -24.72
CA PRO A 31 -6.06 11.52 -23.89
C PRO A 31 -5.66 10.10 -23.47
N GLY A 32 -4.66 9.49 -24.12
CA GLY A 32 -4.13 8.18 -23.75
C GLY A 32 -3.02 8.22 -22.69
N ASP A 33 -2.43 9.38 -22.44
CA ASP A 33 -1.32 9.55 -21.48
C ASP A 33 -1.84 9.80 -20.06
N VAL A 34 -2.43 8.74 -19.49
CA VAL A 34 -3.09 8.74 -18.18
C VAL A 34 -2.46 7.69 -17.28
N THR A 35 -1.99 8.11 -16.11
CA THR A 35 -1.49 7.23 -15.05
C THR A 35 -2.55 7.03 -13.98
N TYR A 36 -2.74 5.79 -13.54
CA TYR A 36 -3.56 5.49 -12.36
C TYR A 36 -2.70 5.69 -11.10
N LEU A 37 -3.10 6.64 -10.25
CA LEU A 37 -2.35 6.97 -9.04
C LEU A 37 -2.73 6.06 -7.86
N GLY A 38 -3.96 5.58 -7.80
CA GLY A 38 -4.42 4.69 -6.74
C GLY A 38 -5.83 4.98 -6.28
N GLY A 39 -6.33 4.18 -5.34
CA GLY A 39 -7.59 4.45 -4.66
C GLY A 39 -7.41 5.57 -3.65
N VAL A 40 -8.34 6.52 -3.62
CA VAL A 40 -8.44 7.59 -2.64
C VAL A 40 -9.83 7.54 -2.02
N LYS A 41 -9.91 7.59 -0.69
CA LYS A 41 -11.16 7.71 0.04
C LYS A 41 -11.40 9.17 0.40
N ILE A 42 -12.60 9.68 0.11
CA ILE A 42 -12.98 11.08 0.33
C ILE A 42 -14.25 11.10 1.18
N LEU A 43 -14.16 11.73 2.36
CA LEU A 43 -15.25 11.86 3.34
C LEU A 43 -15.73 13.29 3.40
N ARG A 44 -17.05 13.46 3.49
CA ARG A 44 -17.67 14.74 3.88
C ARG A 44 -17.97 14.75 5.38
N MET A 45 -17.79 15.89 6.01
CA MET A 45 -18.21 16.13 7.39
C MET A 45 -19.72 15.89 7.55
N GLY A 46 -20.11 15.15 8.58
CA GLY A 46 -21.50 14.75 8.83
C GLY A 46 -22.10 13.79 7.80
N GLN A 47 -21.28 13.16 6.94
CA GLN A 47 -21.74 12.16 5.98
C GLN A 47 -22.34 10.97 6.73
N LYS A 48 -23.56 10.57 6.33
CA LYS A 48 -24.27 9.42 6.87
C LYS A 48 -24.19 8.23 5.93
N ASP A 49 -24.59 7.07 6.42
CA ASP A 49 -24.64 5.80 5.70
C ASP A 49 -25.76 5.73 4.62
N ASP A 50 -26.38 6.84 4.22
CA ASP A 50 -27.49 6.85 3.25
C ASP A 50 -27.04 6.98 1.78
N GLY A 51 -25.73 7.07 1.54
CA GLY A 51 -25.15 7.23 0.21
C GLY A 51 -25.25 8.66 -0.36
N GLU A 52 -25.77 9.62 0.42
CA GLU A 52 -25.63 11.04 0.11
C GLU A 52 -24.18 11.49 0.42
N GLY A 53 -23.64 12.41 -0.38
CA GLY A 53 -22.24 12.87 -0.22
C GLY A 53 -21.24 12.37 -1.27
N LEU A 54 -21.72 11.94 -2.44
CA LEU A 54 -20.87 11.72 -3.61
C LEU A 54 -20.44 13.04 -4.25
N LEU A 55 -19.18 13.10 -4.70
CA LEU A 55 -18.72 14.16 -5.58
C LEU A 55 -19.38 13.97 -6.95
N ASN A 56 -20.34 14.83 -7.26
CA ASN A 56 -21.15 14.76 -8.49
C ASN A 56 -20.86 15.90 -9.46
N GLU A 57 -20.09 16.90 -9.03
CA GLU A 57 -19.75 18.07 -9.83
C GLU A 57 -18.24 18.24 -9.97
N PRO A 58 -17.76 18.76 -11.10
CA PRO A 58 -16.35 19.09 -11.28
C PRO A 58 -15.92 20.16 -10.28
N PHE A 59 -14.74 19.99 -9.69
CA PHE A 59 -14.20 20.94 -8.73
C PHE A 59 -12.74 21.27 -9.04
N LYS A 60 -12.30 22.45 -8.61
CA LYS A 60 -10.88 22.83 -8.62
C LYS A 60 -10.20 22.50 -7.30
N LYS A 61 -10.96 22.61 -6.20
CA LYS A 61 -10.56 22.28 -4.84
C LYS A 61 -11.83 21.98 -4.04
N LEU A 62 -11.77 20.94 -3.21
CA LEU A 62 -12.83 20.62 -2.27
C LEU A 62 -12.91 21.69 -1.17
N SER A 63 -14.11 21.97 -0.68
CA SER A 63 -14.28 22.84 0.49
C SER A 63 -13.72 22.18 1.74
N ASP A 64 -13.51 22.96 2.80
CA ASP A 64 -12.97 22.47 4.07
C ASP A 64 -13.91 21.48 4.80
N GLU A 65 -15.12 21.25 4.25
CA GLU A 65 -16.05 20.19 4.68
C GLU A 65 -15.62 18.78 4.22
N TRP A 66 -14.55 18.65 3.44
CA TRP A 66 -14.09 17.38 2.90
C TRP A 66 -12.65 17.08 3.29
N ILE A 67 -12.37 15.80 3.50
CA ILE A 67 -11.02 15.27 3.70
C ILE A 67 -10.82 14.03 2.84
N SER A 68 -9.59 13.80 2.38
CA SER A 68 -9.25 12.59 1.66
C SER A 68 -8.05 11.86 2.25
N VAL A 69 -7.93 10.57 1.93
CA VAL A 69 -6.77 9.74 2.26
C VAL A 69 -6.56 8.66 1.21
N GLY A 70 -5.30 8.42 0.84
CA GLY A 70 -4.92 7.31 -0.03
C GLY A 70 -5.22 5.96 0.62
N THR A 71 -5.66 4.99 -0.18
CA THR A 71 -5.97 3.62 0.28
C THR A 71 -4.73 2.74 0.53
N SER A 72 -3.57 3.16 0.02
CA SER A 72 -2.32 2.42 0.13
C SER A 72 -1.11 3.36 0.16
N LEU A 73 0.04 2.84 0.56
CA LEU A 73 1.31 3.56 0.47
C LEU A 73 1.78 3.73 -0.97
N ASP A 74 1.36 2.85 -1.90
CA ASP A 74 1.65 2.99 -3.34
C ASP A 74 1.02 4.26 -3.93
N TYR A 75 -0.15 4.66 -3.44
CA TYR A 75 -0.76 5.94 -3.81
C TYR A 75 0.19 7.11 -3.53
N TYR A 76 0.77 7.16 -2.33
CA TYR A 76 1.70 8.24 -1.95
C TYR A 76 3.04 8.14 -2.68
N GLN A 77 3.51 6.92 -2.98
CA GLN A 77 4.70 6.69 -3.79
C GLN A 77 4.50 7.24 -5.22
N ARG A 78 3.40 6.89 -5.90
CA ARG A 78 3.08 7.40 -7.24
C ARG A 78 2.84 8.90 -7.27
N MET A 79 2.25 9.45 -6.21
CA MET A 79 2.12 10.90 -6.07
C MET A 79 3.47 11.61 -6.06
N ASN A 80 4.54 10.97 -5.56
CA ASN A 80 5.90 11.53 -5.56
C ASN A 80 6.62 11.46 -6.90
N GLU A 81 6.15 10.61 -7.83
CA GLU A 81 6.67 10.53 -9.20
C GLU A 81 6.18 11.72 -10.05
N LEU A 82 5.08 12.34 -9.64
CA LEU A 82 4.59 13.56 -10.28
C LEU A 82 5.50 14.75 -10.01
N PRO A 83 5.57 15.73 -10.94
CA PRO A 83 6.26 16.99 -10.68
C PRO A 83 5.77 17.63 -9.37
N PRO A 84 6.66 18.15 -8.50
CA PRO A 84 6.30 18.59 -7.15
C PRO A 84 5.14 19.60 -7.10
N ALA A 85 5.05 20.49 -8.09
CA ALA A 85 3.96 21.46 -8.21
C ALA A 85 2.61 20.77 -8.50
N ARG A 86 2.60 19.73 -9.35
CA ARG A 86 1.39 18.97 -9.70
C ARG A 86 0.90 18.14 -8.51
N ARG A 87 1.82 17.41 -7.88
CA ARG A 87 1.57 16.68 -6.63
C ARG A 87 0.90 17.58 -5.60
N LYS A 88 1.49 18.75 -5.32
CA LYS A 88 0.96 19.71 -4.37
C LYS A 88 -0.45 20.18 -4.76
N THR A 89 -0.65 20.57 -6.02
CA THR A 89 -1.98 21.00 -6.49
C THR A 89 -3.05 19.94 -6.29
N ILE A 90 -2.76 18.67 -6.55
CA ILE A 90 -3.73 17.57 -6.38
C ILE A 90 -4.01 17.33 -4.90
N MET A 91 -2.98 17.23 -4.05
CA MET A 91 -3.16 17.04 -2.61
C MET A 91 -3.95 18.18 -1.96
N ASP A 92 -3.62 19.43 -2.33
CA ASP A 92 -4.32 20.63 -1.86
C ASP A 92 -5.78 20.69 -2.39
N ALA A 93 -6.03 20.16 -3.59
CA ALA A 93 -7.38 20.14 -4.17
C ALA A 93 -8.27 19.07 -3.54
N LEU A 94 -7.69 17.97 -3.07
CA LEU A 94 -8.41 16.85 -2.45
C LEU A 94 -8.47 16.94 -0.93
N ASN A 95 -7.86 17.96 -0.31
CA ASN A 95 -7.71 18.07 1.15
C ASN A 95 -7.13 16.78 1.76
N ASP A 96 -6.03 16.27 1.20
CA ASP A 96 -5.43 15.00 1.65
C ASP A 96 -4.90 15.12 3.08
N ALA A 97 -5.30 14.19 3.96
CA ALA A 97 -4.98 14.17 5.38
C ALA A 97 -3.46 14.11 5.68
N VAL A 98 -2.65 13.57 4.75
CA VAL A 98 -1.20 13.54 4.89
C VAL A 98 -0.60 14.93 4.63
N ALA A 99 -1.09 15.61 3.59
CA ALA A 99 -0.67 16.95 3.21
C ALA A 99 -1.22 18.04 4.15
N HIS A 100 -2.40 17.79 4.74
CA HIS A 100 -3.14 18.69 5.63
C HIS A 100 -3.42 18.03 7.00
N PRO A 101 -2.39 17.75 7.83
CA PRO A 101 -2.56 17.20 9.18
C PRO A 101 -3.57 17.95 10.03
N GLU A 102 -3.65 19.26 9.84
CA GLU A 102 -4.51 20.16 10.59
C GLU A 102 -6.00 19.85 10.42
N LEU A 103 -6.39 19.15 9.36
CA LEU A 103 -7.77 18.74 9.13
C LEU A 103 -8.16 17.50 9.94
N VAL A 104 -7.20 16.63 10.29
CA VAL A 104 -7.46 15.33 10.94
C VAL A 104 -8.33 15.45 12.20
N PRO A 105 -8.07 16.37 13.15
CA PRO A 105 -8.87 16.48 14.38
C PRO A 105 -10.34 16.84 14.14
N PHE A 106 -10.69 17.38 12.97
CA PHE A 106 -12.08 17.72 12.64
C PHE A 106 -12.87 16.54 12.06
N PHE A 107 -12.18 15.47 11.65
CA PHE A 107 -12.79 14.30 11.01
C PHE A 107 -12.55 13.00 11.78
N GLU A 108 -11.60 12.93 12.72
CA GLU A 108 -11.26 11.67 13.40
C GLU A 108 -12.41 11.08 14.24
N ASP A 109 -13.39 11.90 14.62
CA ASP A 109 -14.60 11.50 15.35
C ASP A 109 -15.83 11.28 14.42
N GLU A 110 -15.70 11.50 13.11
CA GLU A 110 -16.78 11.27 12.15
C GLU A 110 -17.05 9.78 11.95
N GLU A 111 -18.32 9.39 11.79
CA GLU A 111 -18.71 7.98 11.65
C GLU A 111 -18.00 7.29 10.47
N GLY A 112 -17.83 8.01 9.35
CA GLY A 112 -17.15 7.52 8.15
C GLY A 112 -15.63 7.35 8.29
N TRP A 113 -15.00 7.86 9.34
CA TRP A 113 -13.55 7.85 9.50
C TRP A 113 -13.00 6.43 9.66
N GLU A 114 -13.44 5.71 10.70
CA GLU A 114 -13.00 4.33 10.94
C GLU A 114 -13.77 3.31 10.10
N THR A 115 -15.07 3.56 9.87
CA THR A 115 -15.94 2.61 9.16
C THR A 115 -15.63 2.54 7.67
N SER A 116 -15.22 3.66 7.07
CA SER A 116 -14.91 3.76 5.65
C SER A 116 -13.44 4.09 5.39
N LEU A 117 -12.95 5.28 5.77
CA LEU A 117 -11.59 5.75 5.39
C LEU A 117 -10.51 4.76 5.83
N PHE A 118 -10.57 4.34 7.09
CA PHE A 118 -9.61 3.43 7.70
C PHE A 118 -10.20 2.06 8.02
N ARG A 119 -11.20 1.61 7.24
CA ARG A 119 -11.82 0.29 7.40
C ARG A 119 -10.75 -0.80 7.57
N GLY A 120 -10.83 -1.58 8.63
CA GLY A 120 -9.86 -2.67 8.89
C GLY A 120 -8.45 -2.22 9.26
N ASN A 121 -8.23 -0.92 9.48
CA ASN A 121 -7.00 -0.33 9.99
C ASN A 121 -7.27 0.48 11.27
N SER A 122 -7.38 -0.22 12.40
CA SER A 122 -7.65 0.40 13.71
C SER A 122 -6.53 1.34 14.19
N ASP A 123 -5.33 1.22 13.64
CA ASP A 123 -4.20 2.08 13.94
C ASP A 123 -3.84 2.92 12.71
N TRP A 124 -4.82 3.73 12.31
CA TRP A 124 -4.72 4.65 11.19
C TRP A 124 -3.62 5.70 11.38
N ARG A 125 -3.26 6.03 12.63
CA ARG A 125 -2.20 6.99 12.95
C ARG A 125 -0.84 6.49 12.47
N SER A 126 -0.55 5.20 12.65
CA SER A 126 0.67 4.58 12.10
C SER A 126 0.71 4.68 10.57
N PHE A 127 -0.40 4.37 9.89
CA PHE A 127 -0.50 4.54 8.44
C PHE A 127 -0.28 5.98 7.97
N LEU A 128 -0.88 6.99 8.61
CA LEU A 128 -0.67 8.39 8.22
C LEU A 128 0.77 8.87 8.46
N LYS A 129 1.43 8.39 9.52
CA LYS A 129 2.85 8.65 9.77
C LYS A 129 3.73 8.09 8.65
N ASP A 130 3.47 6.85 8.27
CA ASP A 130 4.15 6.16 7.18
C ASP A 130 3.93 6.85 5.83
N ALA A 131 2.68 7.16 5.51
CA ALA A 131 2.30 7.89 4.30
C ALA A 131 2.94 9.28 4.24
N ARG A 132 3.01 10.00 5.37
CA ARG A 132 3.72 11.29 5.47
C ARG A 132 5.21 11.14 5.20
N THR A 133 5.83 10.12 5.77
CA THR A 133 7.26 9.86 5.58
C THR A 133 7.59 9.63 4.11
N LEU A 134 6.74 8.87 3.39
CA LEU A 134 6.83 8.72 1.94
C LEU A 134 6.61 10.06 1.24
N PHE A 135 5.52 10.77 1.53
CA PHE A 135 5.14 12.02 0.87
C PHE A 135 6.21 13.12 1.01
N GLU A 136 6.85 13.24 2.17
CA GLU A 136 7.93 14.19 2.42
C GLU A 136 9.27 13.74 1.81
N GLY A 137 9.40 12.47 1.43
CA GLY A 137 10.66 11.88 0.95
C GLY A 137 11.72 11.77 2.05
N ASN A 138 11.32 11.87 3.33
CA ASN A 138 12.24 11.91 4.45
C ASN A 138 12.49 10.51 5.04
N PHE A 139 13.17 9.66 4.28
CA PHE A 139 13.51 8.30 4.72
C PHE A 139 14.55 8.26 5.86
N SER A 140 15.18 9.40 6.19
CA SER A 140 16.15 9.48 7.30
C SER A 140 15.51 9.30 8.69
N ALA A 141 14.18 9.50 8.78
CA ALA A 141 13.39 9.30 9.99
C ALA A 141 12.99 7.83 10.24
N LEU A 142 13.08 6.95 9.23
CA LEU A 142 12.78 5.51 9.35
C LEU A 142 13.89 4.71 10.04
N ALA A 143 14.87 5.40 10.60
CA ALA A 143 16.08 4.81 11.14
C ALA A 143 15.84 3.94 12.37
N ASP A 144 14.62 3.81 12.89
CA ASP A 144 14.24 2.95 14.01
C ASP A 144 12.85 2.32 13.77
N LEU A 145 12.80 1.14 13.13
CA LEU A 145 11.69 0.19 13.29
C LEU A 145 11.71 -0.24 14.77
N GLU A 146 11.11 0.56 15.65
CA GLU A 146 10.94 0.24 17.07
C GLU A 146 9.91 -0.88 17.26
N GLU A 147 9.06 -1.11 16.26
CA GLU A 147 7.98 -2.08 16.33
C GLU A 147 8.45 -3.45 15.86
N ALA A 148 8.73 -4.33 16.82
CA ALA A 148 8.75 -5.76 16.57
C ALA A 148 7.39 -6.18 15.97
N PHE A 149 7.42 -7.09 15.01
CA PHE A 149 6.21 -7.63 14.41
C PHE A 149 6.25 -9.15 14.38
N SER A 150 5.08 -9.77 14.24
CA SER A 150 4.98 -11.20 14.04
C SER A 150 4.25 -11.50 12.74
N PHE A 151 4.62 -12.63 12.13
CA PHE A 151 3.95 -13.17 10.95
C PHE A 151 3.49 -14.59 11.25
N THR A 152 2.20 -14.85 11.06
CA THR A 152 1.62 -16.19 11.18
C THR A 152 1.26 -16.69 9.79
N PRO A 153 2.03 -17.63 9.21
CA PRO A 153 1.69 -18.24 7.93
C PRO A 153 0.35 -18.96 8.02
N ALA A 154 -0.43 -18.96 6.92
CA ALA A 154 -1.67 -19.72 6.90
C ALA A 154 -1.42 -21.21 7.17
N GLY A 155 -2.13 -21.75 8.16
CA GLY A 155 -2.00 -23.14 8.61
C GLY A 155 -0.90 -23.39 9.65
N ALA A 156 -0.20 -22.35 10.13
CA ALA A 156 0.70 -22.45 11.26
C ALA A 156 -0.03 -22.22 12.59
N ASP A 157 0.36 -22.98 13.62
CA ASP A 157 -0.20 -22.85 14.97
C ASP A 157 0.45 -21.70 15.76
N GLU A 158 1.70 -21.36 15.43
CA GLU A 158 2.51 -20.37 16.15
C GLU A 158 2.96 -19.21 15.24
N PRO A 159 2.93 -17.97 15.74
CA PRO A 159 3.48 -16.82 15.05
C PRO A 159 5.01 -16.86 15.04
N ILE A 160 5.61 -16.41 13.93
CA ILE A 160 7.05 -16.16 13.83
C ILE A 160 7.29 -14.71 14.26
N ASN A 161 7.95 -14.52 15.39
CA ASN A 161 8.31 -13.20 15.90
C ASN A 161 9.57 -12.69 15.21
N PHE A 162 9.47 -11.52 14.57
CA PHE A 162 10.58 -10.80 13.98
C PHE A 162 11.06 -9.74 14.97
N ASP A 163 11.93 -10.20 15.88
CA ASP A 163 12.74 -9.32 16.71
C ASP A 163 14.02 -8.97 15.96
N PHE A 164 14.22 -7.68 15.73
CA PHE A 164 15.37 -7.14 15.01
C PHE A 164 16.47 -6.66 15.95
N GLU A 165 16.33 -6.85 17.25
CA GLU A 165 17.40 -6.63 18.21
C GLU A 165 18.45 -7.73 18.12
N SER A 166 19.73 -7.35 18.21
CA SER A 166 20.82 -8.30 18.35
C SER A 166 20.75 -8.93 19.74
N PRO A 167 20.64 -10.26 19.87
CA PRO A 167 20.69 -10.91 21.18
C PRO A 167 22.05 -10.65 21.83
N GLU A 168 22.04 -10.35 23.13
CA GLU A 168 23.26 -10.22 23.93
C GLU A 168 23.52 -11.54 24.68
N PRO A 169 24.66 -12.20 24.45
CA PRO A 169 25.01 -13.40 25.19
C PRO A 169 25.19 -13.06 26.67
N HIS A 170 24.57 -13.86 27.55
CA HIS A 170 24.86 -13.79 28.97
C HIS A 170 26.38 -13.95 29.19
N PHE A 171 26.98 -13.00 29.90
CA PHE A 171 28.42 -12.97 30.21
C PHE A 171 29.38 -12.73 29.02
N TYR A 172 28.93 -12.02 27.98
CA TYR A 172 29.85 -11.56 26.94
C TYR A 172 30.85 -10.52 27.48
N VAL A 173 32.13 -10.90 27.56
CA VAL A 173 33.24 -10.03 28.02
C VAL A 173 34.13 -9.52 26.86
N GLY A 174 33.70 -9.71 25.62
CA GLY A 174 34.44 -9.29 24.43
C GLY A 174 34.22 -7.82 24.04
N PRO A 175 34.96 -7.33 23.03
CA PRO A 175 34.85 -5.95 22.58
C PRO A 175 33.59 -5.72 21.75
N TYR A 176 32.86 -4.65 22.07
CA TYR A 176 31.76 -4.15 21.24
C TYR A 176 32.30 -3.29 20.10
N ARG A 177 31.66 -3.34 18.92
CA ARG A 177 32.00 -2.46 17.81
C ARG A 177 30.98 -1.30 17.72
N PRO A 178 31.43 -0.05 17.51
CA PRO A 178 30.53 1.02 17.12
C PRO A 178 30.06 0.81 15.68
N LEU A 179 28.75 0.68 15.45
CA LEU A 179 28.17 0.47 14.13
C LEU A 179 27.15 1.57 13.78
N GLY A 180 27.06 1.90 12.50
CA GLY A 180 26.12 2.89 11.95
C GLY A 180 26.51 4.36 12.21
N PRO A 181 25.71 5.32 11.68
CA PRO A 181 25.99 6.75 11.79
C PRO A 181 25.97 7.26 13.23
N ARG A 182 25.11 6.67 14.08
CA ARG A 182 25.05 6.97 15.53
C ARG A 182 26.14 6.27 16.35
N LYS A 183 27.00 5.45 15.74
CA LYS A 183 28.08 4.68 16.39
C LYS A 183 27.61 3.90 17.63
N ARG A 184 26.42 3.27 17.55
CA ARG A 184 25.87 2.47 18.65
C ARG A 184 26.82 1.32 18.93
N LYS A 185 27.17 1.09 20.20
CA LYS A 185 27.95 -0.09 20.59
C LYS A 185 27.06 -1.31 20.44
N THR A 186 27.44 -2.23 19.56
CA THR A 186 26.67 -3.45 19.29
C THR A 186 27.61 -4.64 19.20
N LEU A 187 27.13 -5.81 19.62
CA LEU A 187 27.84 -7.06 19.42
C LEU A 187 27.68 -7.56 17.97
N LEU A 188 26.44 -7.75 17.53
CA LEU A 188 26.09 -8.05 16.14
C LEU A 188 25.30 -6.88 15.55
N PRO A 189 25.29 -6.73 14.21
CA PRO A 189 24.36 -5.82 13.57
C PRO A 189 22.92 -6.17 13.95
N ASN A 190 22.13 -5.17 14.32
CA ASN A 190 20.67 -5.31 14.45
C ASN A 190 20.02 -5.38 13.05
N ARG A 191 18.73 -5.67 13.00
CA ARG A 191 17.91 -5.72 11.76
C ARG A 191 18.27 -6.85 10.82
N ILE A 192 18.77 -7.96 11.35
CA ILE A 192 19.07 -9.16 10.59
C ILE A 192 18.38 -10.34 11.26
N VAL A 193 17.53 -11.04 10.51
CA VAL A 193 16.93 -12.30 10.91
C VAL A 193 17.39 -13.38 9.94
N VAL A 194 17.81 -14.53 10.45
CA VAL A 194 18.29 -15.66 9.65
C VAL A 194 17.34 -16.84 9.82
N LEU A 195 16.75 -17.30 8.72
CA LEU A 195 15.88 -18.48 8.71
C LEU A 195 16.68 -19.73 8.30
N VAL A 196 16.79 -20.70 9.21
CA VAL A 196 17.55 -21.95 9.00
C VAL A 196 16.60 -23.15 9.00
N GLY A 197 16.84 -24.09 8.09
CA GLY A 197 16.03 -25.32 7.98
C GLY A 197 16.47 -26.20 6.82
N ARG A 198 16.03 -27.46 6.81
CA ARG A 198 16.36 -28.43 5.75
C ARG A 198 15.88 -27.95 4.37
N ASN A 199 16.47 -28.48 3.30
CA ASN A 199 15.97 -28.23 1.94
C ASN A 199 14.54 -28.77 1.82
N GLY A 200 13.67 -28.02 1.13
CA GLY A 200 12.25 -28.35 1.00
C GLY A 200 11.38 -28.02 2.22
N SER A 201 11.93 -27.44 3.30
CA SER A 201 11.14 -27.08 4.49
C SER A 201 10.24 -25.82 4.33
N GLY A 202 10.07 -25.31 3.10
CA GLY A 202 9.21 -24.14 2.83
C GLY A 202 9.81 -22.75 3.10
N LYS A 203 11.13 -22.62 3.29
CA LYS A 203 11.79 -21.32 3.58
C LYS A 203 11.51 -20.23 2.54
N SER A 204 11.74 -20.52 1.25
CA SER A 204 11.47 -19.56 0.17
C SER A 204 9.98 -19.22 0.08
N THR A 205 9.10 -20.21 0.28
CA THR A 205 7.64 -20.02 0.30
C THR A 205 7.21 -19.11 1.45
N LEU A 206 7.80 -19.27 2.63
CA LEU A 206 7.55 -18.41 3.78
C LEU A 206 7.93 -16.95 3.48
N LEU A 207 9.13 -16.73 2.94
CA LEU A 207 9.62 -15.40 2.59
C LEU A 207 8.78 -14.75 1.49
N SER A 208 8.36 -15.53 0.50
CA SER A 208 7.46 -15.07 -0.57
C SER A 208 6.11 -14.63 0.02
N ARG A 209 5.46 -15.48 0.82
CA ARG A 209 4.19 -15.12 1.50
C ARG A 209 4.33 -13.87 2.37
N LEU A 210 5.41 -13.78 3.16
CA LEU A 210 5.69 -12.61 3.98
C LEU A 210 5.83 -11.35 3.11
N ALA A 211 6.58 -11.41 2.02
CA ALA A 211 6.76 -10.27 1.11
C ALA A 211 5.42 -9.80 0.50
N HIS A 212 4.55 -10.73 0.11
CA HIS A 212 3.21 -10.42 -0.39
C HIS A 212 2.32 -9.74 0.66
N VAL A 213 2.29 -10.29 1.88
CA VAL A 213 1.48 -9.74 2.98
C VAL A 213 2.03 -8.40 3.47
N ALA A 214 3.36 -8.24 3.50
CA ALA A 214 4.04 -7.00 3.88
C ALA A 214 3.83 -5.87 2.85
N PHE A 215 3.76 -6.20 1.56
CA PHE A 215 3.50 -5.21 0.51
C PHE A 215 2.07 -4.67 0.56
N ALA A 216 1.10 -5.52 0.92
CA ALA A 216 -0.32 -5.20 0.91
C ALA A 216 -0.74 -4.15 1.95
N SER A 217 -1.71 -3.30 1.60
CA SER A 217 -2.32 -2.36 2.54
C SER A 217 -3.02 -3.11 3.69
N PRO A 218 -3.22 -2.49 4.87
CA PRO A 218 -3.97 -3.10 5.97
C PRO A 218 -5.38 -3.58 5.53
N GLN A 219 -6.05 -2.81 4.67
CA GLN A 219 -7.34 -3.15 4.07
C GLN A 219 -7.25 -4.44 3.23
N MET A 220 -6.27 -4.52 2.33
CA MET A 220 -6.06 -5.69 1.48
C MET A 220 -5.70 -6.94 2.30
N ARG A 221 -4.92 -6.80 3.38
CA ARG A 221 -4.61 -7.89 4.31
C ARG A 221 -5.83 -8.49 4.98
N ALA A 222 -6.94 -7.74 5.09
CA ALA A 222 -8.18 -8.26 5.64
C ALA A 222 -8.95 -9.18 4.68
N THR A 223 -8.61 -9.20 3.38
CA THR A 223 -9.28 -9.98 2.33
C THR A 223 -8.96 -11.48 2.43
N LYS A 224 -9.86 -12.32 1.90
CA LYS A 224 -9.69 -13.79 1.91
C LYS A 224 -8.39 -14.25 1.21
N PRO A 225 -8.00 -13.75 0.02
CA PRO A 225 -6.80 -14.21 -0.66
C PRO A 225 -5.52 -13.93 0.15
N LEU A 226 -5.40 -12.75 0.78
CA LEU A 226 -4.20 -12.41 1.57
C LEU A 226 -4.16 -13.18 2.89
N LYS A 227 -5.30 -13.37 3.56
CA LYS A 227 -5.39 -14.21 4.76
C LYS A 227 -4.98 -15.67 4.49
N ALA A 228 -5.15 -16.15 3.26
CA ALA A 228 -4.69 -17.47 2.85
C ALA A 228 -3.16 -17.58 2.71
N LEU A 229 -2.43 -16.45 2.67
CA LEU A 229 -0.96 -16.42 2.71
C LEU A 229 -0.45 -16.33 4.15
N GLY A 230 -1.10 -15.52 4.98
CA GLY A 230 -0.79 -15.37 6.41
C GLY A 230 -1.25 -14.02 6.96
N THR A 231 -0.99 -13.79 8.25
CA THR A 231 -1.38 -12.58 8.97
C THR A 231 -0.19 -11.92 9.64
N LEU A 232 -0.15 -10.58 9.60
CA LEU A 232 0.84 -9.76 10.31
C LEU A 232 0.26 -9.16 11.57
N GLN A 233 1.08 -9.01 12.61
CA GLN A 233 0.75 -8.30 13.83
C GLN A 233 1.90 -7.34 14.19
N PRO A 234 1.62 -6.04 14.42
CA PRO A 234 0.31 -5.39 14.34
C PRO A 234 -0.25 -5.36 12.91
N ALA A 235 -1.58 -5.36 12.76
CA ALA A 235 -2.22 -5.42 11.45
C ALA A 235 -2.02 -4.14 10.61
N SER A 236 -1.75 -3.01 11.28
CA SER A 236 -1.48 -1.71 10.68
C SER A 236 -0.07 -1.53 10.15
N ILE A 237 0.88 -2.42 10.51
CA ILE A 237 2.31 -2.21 10.19
C ILE A 237 2.52 -1.94 8.70
N GLY A 238 3.12 -0.81 8.36
CA GLY A 238 3.43 -0.44 6.99
C GLY A 238 4.88 -0.75 6.64
N PHE A 239 5.09 -1.29 5.44
CA PHE A 239 6.43 -1.48 4.88
C PHE A 239 6.64 -0.50 3.74
N MET A 240 7.62 0.39 3.87
CA MET A 240 7.87 1.44 2.86
C MET A 240 8.37 0.85 1.55
N ARG A 241 9.20 -0.19 1.65
CA ARG A 241 9.74 -0.90 0.49
C ARG A 241 10.02 -2.35 0.86
N VAL A 242 9.69 -3.25 -0.06
CA VAL A 242 9.97 -4.69 0.04
C VAL A 242 10.91 -5.05 -1.09
N ILE A 243 12.16 -5.38 -0.74
CA ILE A 243 13.19 -5.77 -1.71
C ILE A 243 13.44 -7.26 -1.56
N THR A 244 13.15 -8.00 -2.62
CA THR A 244 13.37 -9.44 -2.69
C THR A 244 14.58 -9.72 -3.56
N ILE A 245 15.55 -10.45 -3.02
CA ILE A 245 16.75 -10.87 -3.73
C ILE A 245 16.77 -12.39 -3.80
N SER A 246 16.84 -12.96 -5.01
CA SER A 246 16.95 -14.40 -5.21
C SER A 246 17.99 -14.76 -6.27
N TYR A 247 18.85 -15.70 -5.94
CA TYR A 247 19.81 -16.30 -6.87
C TYR A 247 19.30 -17.61 -7.50
N SER A 248 18.05 -18.00 -7.22
CA SER A 248 17.44 -19.23 -7.70
C SER A 248 16.36 -18.92 -8.73
N ALA A 249 16.46 -19.53 -9.92
CA ALA A 249 15.40 -19.47 -10.91
C ALA A 249 14.13 -20.24 -10.49
N PHE A 250 14.19 -21.06 -9.44
CA PHE A 250 13.08 -21.87 -8.94
C PHE A 250 12.29 -21.21 -7.80
N ASP A 251 12.76 -20.06 -7.29
CA ASP A 251 12.03 -19.37 -6.22
C ASP A 251 10.77 -18.71 -6.77
N SER A 252 9.62 -19.01 -6.17
CA SER A 252 8.29 -18.53 -6.57
C SER A 252 7.94 -17.17 -5.94
N PHE A 253 8.78 -16.16 -6.18
CA PHE A 253 8.40 -14.78 -5.92
C PHE A 253 7.58 -14.28 -7.12
N VAL A 254 6.39 -13.77 -6.87
CA VAL A 254 5.51 -13.19 -7.90
C VAL A 254 5.24 -11.74 -7.56
N VAL A 255 4.88 -10.94 -8.57
CA VAL A 255 4.56 -9.52 -8.35
C VAL A 255 3.31 -9.45 -7.47
N PRO A 256 3.33 -8.71 -6.35
CA PRO A 256 2.13 -8.56 -5.54
C PRO A 256 1.05 -7.75 -6.28
N GLY A 257 -0.18 -8.24 -6.26
CA GLY A 257 -1.38 -7.57 -6.80
C GLY A 257 -2.59 -8.47 -6.60
N LEU A 258 -3.75 -7.89 -6.24
CA LEU A 258 -4.97 -8.67 -6.00
C LEU A 258 -5.93 -8.67 -7.18
N ASP A 259 -6.03 -7.55 -7.87
CA ASP A 259 -6.87 -7.39 -9.05
C ASP A 259 -6.01 -7.05 -10.28
N ALA A 260 -6.60 -7.22 -11.47
CA ALA A 260 -5.89 -7.01 -12.73
C ALA A 260 -5.44 -5.54 -12.93
N LYS A 261 -6.13 -4.56 -12.33
CA LYS A 261 -5.78 -3.13 -12.46
C LYS A 261 -4.56 -2.81 -11.60
N GLU A 262 -4.57 -3.26 -10.35
CA GLU A 262 -3.44 -3.16 -9.42
C GLU A 262 -2.24 -3.93 -9.93
N LEU A 263 -2.42 -5.18 -10.38
CA LEU A 263 -1.32 -5.99 -10.91
C LEU A 263 -0.70 -5.34 -12.15
N SER A 264 -1.52 -4.81 -13.07
CA SER A 264 -1.02 -4.06 -14.24
C SER A 264 -0.22 -2.85 -13.81
N GLN A 265 -0.76 -2.03 -12.90
CA GLN A 265 -0.07 -0.82 -12.45
C GLN A 265 1.22 -1.15 -11.68
N THR A 266 1.18 -2.09 -10.73
CA THR A 266 2.37 -2.52 -9.97
C THR A 266 3.43 -3.11 -10.89
N THR A 267 3.05 -3.75 -12.00
CA THR A 267 3.97 -4.25 -13.03
C THR A 267 4.63 -3.11 -13.81
N GLU A 268 3.87 -2.06 -14.14
CA GLU A 268 4.40 -0.84 -14.76
C GLU A 268 5.37 -0.11 -13.82
N ASP A 269 4.99 0.08 -12.55
CA ASP A 269 5.82 0.70 -11.52
C ASP A 269 7.11 -0.10 -11.29
N LEU A 270 7.03 -1.43 -11.36
CA LEU A 270 8.19 -2.31 -11.22
C LEU A 270 9.13 -2.18 -12.43
N ALA A 271 8.58 -2.02 -13.63
CA ALA A 271 9.34 -1.83 -14.85
C ALA A 271 10.02 -0.45 -14.92
N SER A 272 9.40 0.60 -14.37
CA SER A 272 10.01 1.94 -14.25
C SER A 272 11.05 2.02 -13.12
N GLY A 273 11.03 1.06 -12.18
CA GLY A 273 11.91 1.03 -11.01
C GLY A 273 11.39 1.87 -9.84
N GLU A 274 10.15 2.33 -9.90
CA GLU A 274 9.55 3.24 -8.91
C GLU A 274 8.69 2.51 -7.87
N SER A 275 8.32 1.25 -8.13
CA SER A 275 7.53 0.40 -7.23
C SER A 275 8.12 0.24 -5.82
N ARG A 276 7.24 0.18 -4.81
CA ARG A 276 7.61 -0.23 -3.45
C ARG A 276 8.05 -1.70 -3.38
N PHE A 277 7.66 -2.53 -4.35
CA PHE A 277 8.15 -3.90 -4.47
C PHE A 277 9.30 -3.93 -5.47
N VAL A 278 10.43 -4.51 -5.09
CA VAL A 278 11.59 -4.68 -5.98
C VAL A 278 11.98 -6.14 -5.97
N PHE A 279 12.16 -6.71 -7.16
CA PHE A 279 12.69 -8.06 -7.33
C PHE A 279 14.04 -8.00 -8.04
N CYS A 280 15.05 -8.60 -7.42
CA CYS A 280 16.38 -8.75 -7.99
C CYS A 280 16.72 -10.24 -8.06
N GLY A 281 16.70 -10.81 -9.27
CA GLY A 281 17.04 -12.22 -9.45
C GLY A 281 17.19 -12.63 -10.90
N LEU A 282 17.20 -13.93 -11.14
CA LEU A 282 17.41 -14.52 -12.47
C LEU A 282 16.14 -14.55 -13.33
N ARG A 283 14.96 -14.32 -12.73
CA ARG A 283 13.66 -14.34 -13.41
C ARG A 283 13.27 -12.95 -13.91
N ASP A 284 12.59 -12.91 -15.04
CA ASP A 284 11.93 -11.70 -15.54
C ASP A 284 10.49 -11.65 -15.03
N VAL A 285 10.34 -11.23 -13.77
CA VAL A 285 9.02 -11.17 -13.11
C VAL A 285 8.09 -10.13 -13.74
N VAL A 286 8.63 -9.14 -14.47
CA VAL A 286 7.83 -8.15 -15.20
C VAL A 286 7.18 -8.80 -16.41
N ALA A 287 7.95 -9.56 -17.20
CA ALA A 287 7.41 -10.30 -18.34
C ALA A 287 6.37 -11.35 -17.89
N GLU A 288 6.64 -12.05 -16.79
CA GLU A 288 5.70 -13.02 -16.22
C GLU A 288 4.40 -12.34 -15.77
N ALA A 289 4.48 -11.23 -15.04
CA ALA A 289 3.30 -10.51 -14.57
C ALA A 289 2.47 -9.92 -15.74
N ARG A 290 3.12 -9.43 -16.81
CA ARG A 290 2.43 -9.01 -18.04
C ARG A 290 1.64 -10.16 -18.67
N ALA A 291 2.25 -11.35 -18.75
CA ALA A 291 1.59 -12.53 -19.29
C ALA A 291 0.38 -12.94 -18.43
N ASP A 292 0.45 -12.79 -17.11
CA ASP A 292 -0.66 -13.08 -16.22
C ASP A 292 -1.79 -12.05 -16.36
N VAL A 293 -1.48 -10.76 -16.51
CA VAL A 293 -2.47 -9.70 -16.81
C VAL A 293 -3.16 -9.94 -18.17
N GLU A 294 -2.42 -10.40 -19.19
CA GLU A 294 -3.00 -10.74 -20.50
C GLU A 294 -3.95 -11.93 -20.42
N LYS A 295 -3.61 -12.96 -19.63
CA LYS A 295 -4.51 -14.10 -19.40
C LYS A 295 -5.79 -13.69 -18.72
N ASP A 296 -5.71 -12.87 -17.66
CA ASP A 296 -6.90 -12.39 -16.94
C ASP A 296 -7.82 -11.55 -17.83
N LYS A 297 -7.26 -10.76 -18.76
CA LYS A 297 -8.04 -10.01 -19.76
C LYS A 297 -8.68 -10.91 -20.83
N ALA A 298 -8.13 -12.09 -21.07
CA ALA A 298 -8.62 -13.03 -22.07
C ALA A 298 -9.75 -13.94 -21.56
N VAL A 299 -9.99 -13.99 -20.24
CA VAL A 299 -11.14 -14.69 -19.66
C VAL A 299 -12.38 -13.80 -19.83
N PRO A 300 -13.42 -14.23 -20.59
CA PRO A 300 -14.65 -13.47 -20.68
C PRO A 300 -15.30 -13.37 -19.29
N PRO A 301 -15.95 -12.26 -18.95
CA PRO A 301 -16.69 -12.17 -17.70
C PRO A 301 -17.78 -13.25 -17.68
N ASP A 302 -17.74 -14.15 -16.69
CA ASP A 302 -18.78 -15.17 -16.49
C ASP A 302 -20.16 -14.51 -16.46
N GLU A 303 -21.08 -15.02 -17.29
CA GLU A 303 -22.48 -14.56 -17.41
C GLU A 303 -23.37 -14.92 -16.21
N ASP A 304 -22.83 -15.52 -15.14
CA ASP A 304 -23.59 -15.95 -13.96
C ASP A 304 -23.51 -14.98 -12.76
N ALA A 305 -23.34 -13.68 -13.02
CA ALA A 305 -23.54 -12.63 -12.02
C ALA A 305 -24.46 -11.51 -12.55
N GLU A 306 -25.70 -11.88 -12.86
CA GLU A 306 -26.79 -10.92 -13.08
C GLU A 306 -26.87 -9.94 -11.89
N GLY A 307 -26.48 -8.68 -12.12
CA GLY A 307 -26.67 -7.60 -11.15
C GLY A 307 -25.72 -6.39 -11.26
N ARG A 308 -24.57 -6.49 -11.94
CA ARG A 308 -23.64 -5.35 -12.08
C ARG A 308 -23.84 -4.62 -13.41
N CYS A 309 -24.86 -3.77 -13.46
CA CYS A 309 -25.03 -2.82 -14.55
C CYS A 309 -24.00 -1.69 -14.41
N CYS A 310 -22.90 -1.80 -15.16
CA CYS A 310 -21.98 -0.71 -15.44
C CYS A 310 -22.70 0.41 -16.19
N ARG A 311 -22.98 1.52 -15.51
CA ARG A 311 -23.17 2.83 -16.15
C ARG A 311 -22.02 3.73 -15.79
N THR A 312 -21.10 3.86 -16.75
CA THR A 312 -19.92 4.72 -16.72
C THR A 312 -20.36 6.18 -16.73
N HIS A 313 -20.08 6.93 -15.66
CA HIS A 313 -20.07 8.40 -15.70
C HIS A 313 -18.66 8.87 -15.31
N LEU A 314 -17.88 9.25 -16.33
CA LEU A 314 -16.64 10.01 -16.14
C LEU A 314 -17.05 11.45 -15.82
N LEU A 315 -16.81 11.88 -14.58
CA LEU A 315 -16.87 13.28 -14.20
C LEU A 315 -15.59 13.95 -14.73
N ARG A 316 -15.75 14.95 -15.61
CA ARG A 316 -14.68 15.72 -16.26
C ARG A 316 -14.41 17.03 -15.55
#